data_AF-A0A087D3Y8-F1
#
_entry.id   AF-A0A087D3Y8-F1
#
_cell.length_a   1.000
_cell.length_b   1.000
_cell.length_c   1.000
_cell.angle_alpha   90.00
_cell.angle_beta   90.00
_cell.angle_gamma   90.00
#
_symmetry.space_group_name_H-M   'P 1'
#
loop_
_entity.id
_entity.type
_entity.pdbx_description
1 polymer ?
#
loop_
_entity_poly.entity_id
_entity_poly.type
_entity_poly.pdbx_seq_one_letter_code
_entity_poly.pdbx_strand_id
1 'polypeptide(L)'
;MGSGFNRRQEVDDLTDYVNNGWLSSAEFDGPTFLWNHMIREASQEDADQRNDVPVASLSDADVVINMPMQWYFDAVASMVPTAERTDTGVEIPRIDMPTFQLDSQALSGVDAVVGNAISSTRWLDAVGNLAKAVEMTARFVGNVADRDNEGFDYLKDLIQTVRIYMDAVACNADPMTGEQALRMITQVACNEDFRLNAMQMVELLSCGLSFAQWDDTRMFAYDALNKGIAAMRDFAAKSGTGSHSDDNGAGNTSTQARDTITDSNATDGTKGENTTNSSAHDGNGSAADDSSALSPEELNDLAMLDPSLLSQRQLAQTAQNQFDHAVQFLRHDLMRISGDSDEADRFLRDNHTSEPLADAYAARLIAAERWQDLLNFVDLVERDAPNQTTVMFPEEVVPYEWETIREAALEALGRDDDLVAMYQERLDDTYDPSTELNHMKLQAWLHPGAGDADDDSPRSDR
;
A
#
# COMPACT_ATOMS: atom_id res chain seq x y z
N MET A 1 -3.06 42.32 27.22
CA MET A 1 -3.69 41.00 27.38
C MET A 1 -2.57 40.01 27.33
N GLY A 2 -2.05 39.60 28.49
CA GLY A 2 -1.01 38.59 28.55
C GLY A 2 -1.67 37.25 28.33
N SER A 3 -1.53 36.69 27.13
CA SER A 3 -1.66 35.24 26.98
C SER A 3 -0.43 34.67 27.69
N GLY A 4 -0.63 34.01 28.82
CA GLY A 4 0.46 33.29 29.47
C GLY A 4 1.04 32.29 28.48
N PHE A 5 2.35 32.21 28.39
CA PHE A 5 3.02 31.20 27.58
C PHE A 5 2.78 29.83 28.22
N ASN A 6 2.08 28.93 27.52
CA ASN A 6 1.92 27.55 27.95
C ASN A 6 3.19 26.76 27.54
N ARG A 7 3.99 26.32 28.52
CA ARG A 7 5.22 25.53 28.32
C ARG A 7 4.97 24.07 27.94
N ARG A 8 3.71 23.68 27.85
CA ARG A 8 3.28 22.36 27.41
C ARG A 8 2.43 22.43 26.16
N GLN A 9 2.43 23.56 25.46
CA GLN A 9 1.53 23.75 24.34
C GLN A 9 1.72 22.68 23.27
N GLU A 10 2.95 22.37 22.88
CA GLU A 10 3.22 21.37 21.83
C GLU A 10 2.87 19.96 22.32
N VAL A 11 3.19 19.66 23.58
CA VAL A 11 2.80 18.38 24.22
C VAL A 11 1.29 18.21 24.23
N ASP A 12 0.56 19.24 24.66
CA ASP A 12 -0.89 19.21 24.81
C ASP A 12 -1.55 19.07 23.43
N ASP A 13 -1.09 19.83 22.42
CA ASP A 13 -1.64 19.81 21.06
C ASP A 13 -1.38 18.46 20.36
N LEU A 14 -0.16 17.90 20.47
CA LEU A 14 0.14 16.57 19.91
C LEU A 14 -0.62 15.46 20.62
N THR A 15 -0.71 15.53 21.95
CA THR A 15 -1.44 14.53 22.75
C THR A 15 -2.93 14.57 22.41
N ASP A 16 -3.51 15.76 22.23
CA ASP A 16 -4.90 15.93 21.79
C ASP A 16 -5.10 15.37 20.38
N TYR A 17 -4.25 15.74 19.42
CA TYR A 17 -4.32 15.24 18.05
C TYR A 17 -4.22 13.70 17.97
N VAL A 18 -3.29 13.09 18.70
CA VAL A 18 -3.08 11.64 18.66
C VAL A 18 -4.25 10.90 19.32
N ASN A 19 -4.75 11.37 20.46
CA ASN A 19 -5.78 10.66 21.21
C ASN A 19 -7.21 10.92 20.70
N ASN A 20 -7.46 12.09 20.12
CA ASN A 20 -8.79 12.53 19.67
C ASN A 20 -8.89 12.69 18.14
N GLY A 21 -7.78 12.64 17.42
CA GLY A 21 -7.73 12.75 15.96
C GLY A 21 -7.83 11.42 15.22
N TRP A 22 -7.49 11.43 13.93
CA TRP A 22 -7.68 10.31 13.00
C TRP A 22 -6.95 9.02 13.40
N LEU A 23 -5.83 9.14 14.12
CA LEU A 23 -5.01 8.00 14.54
C LEU A 23 -5.62 7.22 15.71
N SER A 24 -6.68 7.75 16.32
CA SER A 24 -7.42 7.12 17.42
C SER A 24 -8.42 6.10 16.87
N SER A 25 -8.27 4.85 17.28
CA SER A 25 -9.25 3.78 17.05
C SER A 25 -9.69 3.20 18.38
N ALA A 26 -11.00 3.15 18.61
CA ALA A 26 -11.54 2.47 19.79
C ALA A 26 -11.47 0.93 19.66
N GLU A 27 -11.31 0.40 18.43
CA GLU A 27 -11.32 -1.04 18.16
C GLU A 27 -9.94 -1.69 18.34
N PHE A 28 -8.85 -0.96 18.06
CA PHE A 28 -7.49 -1.48 18.12
C PHE A 28 -6.54 -0.59 18.91
N ASP A 29 -5.54 -1.20 19.56
CA ASP A 29 -4.50 -0.48 20.31
C ASP A 29 -3.45 0.13 19.34
N GLY A 30 -3.86 1.22 18.67
CA GLY A 30 -3.01 2.00 17.76
C GLY A 30 -3.62 2.23 16.37
N PRO A 31 -2.91 3.00 15.52
CA PRO A 31 -3.36 3.30 14.17
C PRO A 31 -3.34 2.07 13.27
N THR A 32 -4.17 2.07 12.23
CA THR A 32 -4.17 1.12 11.12
C THR A 32 -4.21 1.89 9.80
N PHE A 33 -3.68 1.32 8.73
CA PHE A 33 -3.51 2.01 7.45
C PHE A 33 -4.59 1.66 6.43
N LEU A 34 -4.84 0.36 6.26
CA LEU A 34 -5.78 -0.17 5.30
C LEU A 34 -7.13 -0.39 5.97
N TRP A 35 -7.16 -0.85 7.22
CA TRP A 35 -8.41 -1.03 7.95
C TRP A 35 -8.87 0.27 8.64
N ASN A 36 -10.18 0.52 8.67
CA ASN A 36 -10.79 1.62 9.43
C ASN A 36 -12.18 1.21 9.97
N HIS A 37 -12.60 1.77 11.11
CA HIS A 37 -13.89 1.51 11.78
C HIS A 37 -15.09 1.74 10.87
N MET A 38 -14.98 2.67 9.91
CA MET A 38 -15.99 2.91 8.87
C MET A 38 -16.36 1.65 8.07
N ILE A 39 -15.43 0.70 7.88
CA ILE A 39 -15.72 -0.57 7.20
C ILE A 39 -16.70 -1.41 8.03
N ARG A 40 -16.45 -1.51 9.34
CA ARG A 40 -17.28 -2.26 10.27
C ARG A 40 -18.64 -1.58 10.46
N GLU A 41 -18.68 -0.26 10.56
CA GLU A 41 -19.94 0.50 10.65
C GLU A 41 -20.80 0.29 9.41
N ALA A 42 -20.26 0.50 8.20
CA ALA A 42 -20.99 0.26 6.96
C ALA A 42 -21.46 -1.20 6.83
N SER A 43 -20.61 -2.16 7.21
CA SER A 43 -20.95 -3.59 7.22
C SER A 43 -22.15 -3.89 8.13
N GLN A 44 -22.22 -3.24 9.30
CA GLN A 44 -23.33 -3.36 10.25
C GLN A 44 -24.60 -2.66 9.77
N GLU A 45 -24.49 -1.46 9.19
CA GLU A 45 -25.63 -0.74 8.61
C GLU A 45 -26.33 -1.56 7.50
N ASP A 46 -25.53 -2.26 6.68
CA ASP A 46 -26.04 -3.14 5.65
C ASP A 46 -26.63 -4.45 6.20
N ALA A 47 -26.29 -4.85 7.43
CA ALA A 47 -26.68 -6.16 7.98
C ALA A 47 -28.20 -6.34 8.03
N ASP A 48 -28.94 -5.28 8.35
CA ASP A 48 -30.42 -5.28 8.39
C ASP A 48 -31.06 -5.43 7.00
N GLN A 49 -30.31 -5.13 5.93
CA GLN A 49 -30.79 -5.22 4.55
C GLN A 49 -30.45 -6.57 3.90
N ARG A 50 -29.46 -7.30 4.44
CA ARG A 50 -29.05 -8.62 3.93
C ARG A 50 -30.04 -9.70 4.33
N ASN A 51 -30.39 -10.55 3.35
CA ASN A 51 -31.34 -11.64 3.54
C ASN A 51 -30.89 -12.90 2.79
N ASP A 52 -31.48 -14.07 3.07
CA ASP A 52 -31.25 -15.28 2.28
C ASP A 52 -31.98 -15.19 0.92
N VAL A 53 -31.50 -14.29 0.06
CA VAL A 53 -31.98 -14.10 -1.31
C VAL A 53 -31.10 -14.88 -2.29
N PRO A 54 -31.70 -15.47 -3.35
CA PRO A 54 -30.94 -16.10 -4.40
C PRO A 54 -29.93 -15.15 -5.04
N VAL A 55 -28.74 -15.68 -5.28
CA VAL A 55 -27.68 -15.02 -6.04
C VAL A 55 -27.66 -15.64 -7.44
N ALA A 56 -27.46 -14.82 -8.47
CA ALA A 56 -27.29 -15.31 -9.84
C ALA A 56 -26.15 -16.34 -9.90
N SER A 57 -26.29 -17.38 -10.73
CA SER A 57 -25.20 -18.33 -10.92
C SER A 57 -23.97 -17.63 -11.52
N LEU A 58 -22.76 -18.11 -11.24
CA LEU A 58 -21.54 -17.52 -11.78
C LEU A 58 -21.56 -17.39 -13.32
N SER A 59 -22.17 -18.35 -14.02
CA SER A 59 -22.31 -18.29 -15.49
C SER A 59 -23.28 -17.20 -15.93
N ASP A 60 -24.38 -17.01 -15.21
CA ASP A 60 -25.33 -15.94 -15.54
C ASP A 60 -24.73 -14.58 -15.23
N ALA A 61 -24.03 -14.45 -14.10
CA ALA A 61 -23.31 -13.24 -13.73
C ALA A 61 -22.25 -12.86 -14.78
N ASP A 62 -21.47 -13.83 -15.25
CA ASP A 62 -20.49 -13.62 -16.33
C ASP A 62 -21.15 -13.09 -17.61
N VAL A 63 -22.27 -13.67 -18.03
CA VAL A 63 -23.01 -13.20 -19.22
C VAL A 63 -23.57 -11.79 -19.03
N VAL A 64 -24.15 -11.50 -17.86
CA VAL A 64 -24.76 -10.19 -17.55
C VAL A 64 -23.70 -9.09 -17.51
N ILE A 65 -22.52 -9.37 -16.95
CA ILE A 65 -21.41 -8.41 -16.90
C ILE A 65 -20.80 -8.18 -18.28
N ASN A 66 -20.53 -9.26 -19.03
CA ASN A 66 -19.81 -9.15 -20.31
C ASN A 66 -20.60 -8.44 -21.40
N MET A 67 -21.92 -8.61 -21.44
CA MET A 67 -22.74 -8.17 -22.58
C MET A 67 -22.68 -6.64 -22.81
N PRO A 68 -22.86 -5.76 -21.79
CA PRO A 68 -22.70 -4.32 -21.98
C PRO A 68 -21.27 -3.89 -22.33
N MET A 69 -20.25 -4.54 -21.74
CA MET A 69 -18.83 -4.28 -22.06
C MET A 69 -18.51 -4.59 -23.53
N GLN A 70 -19.04 -5.70 -24.05
CA GLN A 70 -18.87 -6.05 -25.47
C GLN A 70 -19.56 -5.04 -26.40
N TRP A 71 -20.78 -4.61 -26.07
CA TRP A 71 -21.48 -3.58 -26.84
C TRP A 71 -20.72 -2.25 -26.86
N TYR A 72 -20.08 -1.88 -25.75
CA TYR A 72 -19.20 -0.72 -25.71
C TYR A 72 -18.06 -0.84 -26.72
N PHE A 73 -17.30 -1.93 -26.70
CA PHE A 73 -16.20 -2.13 -27.66
C PHE A 73 -16.67 -2.21 -29.11
N ASP A 74 -17.80 -2.89 -29.39
CA ASP A 74 -18.40 -2.93 -30.73
C ASP A 74 -18.81 -1.53 -31.22
N ALA A 75 -19.37 -0.70 -30.35
CA ALA A 75 -19.74 0.67 -30.67
C ALA A 75 -18.50 1.52 -30.97
N VAL A 76 -17.47 1.44 -30.14
CA VAL A 76 -16.19 2.14 -30.37
C VAL A 76 -15.56 1.69 -31.68
N ALA A 77 -15.51 0.38 -31.95
CA ALA A 77 -14.98 -0.20 -33.18
C ALA A 77 -15.65 0.34 -34.45
N SER A 78 -16.95 0.64 -34.35
CA SER A 78 -17.72 1.18 -35.48
C SER A 78 -17.36 2.62 -35.83
N MET A 79 -16.72 3.34 -34.90
CA MET A 79 -16.37 4.76 -35.03
C MET A 79 -14.87 4.99 -35.24
N VAL A 80 -14.02 4.05 -34.82
CA VAL A 80 -12.56 4.17 -34.90
C VAL A 80 -12.03 3.46 -36.17
N PRO A 81 -11.46 4.18 -37.15
CA PRO A 81 -11.01 3.58 -38.41
C PRO A 81 -9.88 2.56 -38.28
N THR A 82 -9.08 2.63 -37.20
CA THR A 82 -7.97 1.72 -36.89
C THR A 82 -8.40 0.49 -36.11
N ALA A 83 -9.70 0.33 -35.85
CA ALA A 83 -10.22 -0.85 -35.16
C ALA A 83 -10.14 -2.09 -36.07
N GLU A 84 -9.53 -3.16 -35.55
CA GLU A 84 -9.44 -4.47 -36.20
C GLU A 84 -10.29 -5.49 -35.47
N ARG A 85 -11.18 -6.17 -36.20
CA ARG A 85 -11.94 -7.31 -35.65
C ARG A 85 -11.12 -8.57 -35.78
N THR A 86 -10.80 -9.19 -34.65
CA THR A 86 -10.10 -10.47 -34.56
C THR A 86 -11.09 -11.58 -34.13
N ASP A 87 -10.63 -12.83 -34.16
CA ASP A 87 -11.43 -13.97 -33.67
C ASP A 87 -11.71 -13.88 -32.15
N THR A 88 -10.91 -13.09 -31.43
CA THR A 88 -10.98 -12.91 -29.98
C THR A 88 -11.67 -11.61 -29.55
N GLY A 89 -12.01 -10.71 -30.47
CA GLY A 89 -12.73 -9.48 -30.16
C GLY A 89 -12.41 -8.31 -31.09
N VAL A 90 -12.38 -7.10 -30.52
CA VAL A 90 -11.98 -5.89 -31.22
C VAL A 90 -10.66 -5.41 -30.63
N GLU A 91 -9.65 -5.24 -31.48
CA GLU A 91 -8.40 -4.59 -31.13
C GLU A 91 -8.41 -3.16 -31.64
N ILE A 92 -8.13 -2.20 -30.76
CA ILE A 92 -8.06 -0.78 -31.10
C ILE A 92 -6.80 -0.22 -30.42
N PRO A 93 -5.92 0.50 -31.12
CA PRO A 93 -4.82 1.20 -30.47
C PRO A 93 -5.37 2.17 -29.41
N ARG A 94 -4.86 2.10 -28.17
CA ARG A 94 -5.36 2.93 -27.05
C ARG A 94 -5.30 4.43 -27.34
N ILE A 95 -4.34 4.88 -28.14
CA ILE A 95 -4.22 6.28 -28.58
C ILE A 95 -5.39 6.73 -29.46
N ASP A 96 -5.96 5.82 -30.24
CA ASP A 96 -7.09 6.08 -31.14
C ASP A 96 -8.45 5.84 -30.47
N MET A 97 -8.47 5.17 -29.31
CA MET A 97 -9.69 4.99 -28.54
C MET A 97 -10.20 6.32 -27.95
N PRO A 98 -11.51 6.60 -28.06
CA PRO A 98 -12.14 7.70 -27.34
C PRO A 98 -11.96 7.50 -25.83
N THR A 99 -11.96 8.60 -25.08
CA THR A 99 -11.94 8.53 -23.62
C THR A 99 -13.18 7.80 -23.13
N PHE A 100 -12.99 6.81 -22.26
CA PHE A 100 -14.09 6.09 -21.61
C PHE A 100 -14.91 7.06 -20.74
N GLN A 101 -16.23 6.87 -20.74
CA GLN A 101 -17.15 7.58 -19.85
C GLN A 101 -18.08 6.57 -19.19
N LEU A 102 -18.29 6.71 -17.88
CA LEU A 102 -19.10 5.81 -17.07
C LEU A 102 -20.57 5.82 -17.52
N ASP A 103 -21.05 6.94 -18.04
CA ASP A 103 -22.42 7.10 -18.55
C ASP A 103 -22.72 6.24 -19.79
N SER A 104 -21.69 5.67 -20.43
CA SER A 104 -21.79 4.73 -21.56
C SER A 104 -22.55 3.44 -21.23
N GLN A 105 -22.81 3.16 -19.94
CA GLN A 105 -23.44 1.95 -19.43
C GLN A 105 -22.62 0.67 -19.64
N ALA A 106 -21.33 0.76 -20.00
CA ALA A 106 -20.48 -0.41 -20.18
C ALA A 106 -20.36 -1.28 -18.91
N LEU A 107 -20.49 -0.66 -17.74
CA LEU A 107 -20.38 -1.32 -16.42
C LEU A 107 -21.75 -1.64 -15.79
N SER A 108 -22.88 -1.39 -16.47
CA SER A 108 -24.21 -1.60 -15.88
C SER A 108 -24.50 -3.05 -15.49
N GLY A 109 -23.85 -4.01 -16.17
CA GLY A 109 -23.93 -5.43 -15.82
C GLY A 109 -23.25 -5.75 -14.49
N VAL A 110 -22.19 -5.02 -14.16
CA VAL A 110 -21.49 -5.12 -12.87
C VAL A 110 -22.42 -4.63 -11.76
N ASP A 111 -23.04 -3.45 -11.92
CA ASP A 111 -23.97 -2.90 -10.93
C ASP A 111 -25.12 -3.87 -10.61
N ALA A 112 -25.68 -4.51 -11.64
CA ALA A 112 -26.77 -5.48 -11.47
C ALA A 112 -26.35 -6.72 -10.67
N VAL A 113 -25.16 -7.27 -10.98
CA VAL A 113 -24.63 -8.47 -10.30
C VAL A 113 -24.21 -8.14 -8.87
N VAL A 114 -23.52 -7.02 -8.66
CA VAL A 114 -23.07 -6.56 -7.34
C VAL A 114 -24.27 -6.26 -6.44
N GLY A 115 -25.27 -5.52 -6.93
CA GLY A 115 -26.48 -5.20 -6.17
C GLY A 115 -27.24 -6.45 -5.71
N ASN A 116 -27.31 -7.50 -6.54
CA ASN A 116 -27.88 -8.79 -6.13
C ASN A 116 -27.01 -9.51 -5.08
N ALA A 117 -25.69 -9.51 -5.24
CA ALA A 117 -24.77 -10.19 -4.35
C ALA A 117 -24.72 -9.56 -2.95
N ILE A 118 -24.57 -8.24 -2.84
CA ILE A 118 -24.40 -7.55 -1.55
C ILE A 118 -25.63 -7.65 -0.64
N SER A 119 -26.81 -7.87 -1.23
CA SER A 119 -28.08 -8.03 -0.52
C SER A 119 -28.28 -9.44 0.05
N SER A 120 -27.39 -10.39 -0.28
CA SER A 120 -27.54 -11.81 0.08
C SER A 120 -26.74 -12.18 1.33
N THR A 121 -27.21 -13.21 2.04
CA THR A 121 -26.43 -13.95 3.05
C THR A 121 -25.90 -15.28 2.51
N ARG A 122 -26.06 -15.56 1.20
CA ARG A 122 -25.44 -16.71 0.53
C ARG A 122 -23.98 -16.39 0.26
N TRP A 123 -23.20 -16.34 1.34
CA TRP A 123 -21.86 -15.77 1.39
C TRP A 123 -20.96 -16.23 0.24
N LEU A 124 -20.86 -17.54 0.02
CA LEU A 124 -19.96 -18.09 -1.00
C LEU A 124 -20.38 -17.72 -2.43
N ASP A 125 -21.67 -17.84 -2.75
CA ASP A 125 -22.18 -17.52 -4.08
C ASP A 125 -22.06 -16.00 -4.36
N ALA A 126 -22.41 -15.18 -3.37
CA ALA A 126 -22.28 -13.73 -3.45
C ALA A 126 -20.83 -13.29 -3.64
N VAL A 127 -19.89 -13.83 -2.85
CA VAL A 127 -18.46 -13.52 -3.00
C VAL A 127 -17.93 -14.00 -4.35
N GLY A 128 -18.41 -15.14 -4.87
CA GLY A 128 -18.09 -15.57 -6.23
C GLY A 128 -18.47 -14.52 -7.27
N ASN A 129 -19.67 -13.95 -7.17
CA ASN A 129 -20.14 -12.90 -8.08
C ASN A 129 -19.39 -11.58 -7.90
N LEU A 130 -19.08 -11.19 -6.66
CA LEU A 130 -18.26 -10.00 -6.36
C LEU A 130 -16.83 -10.15 -6.89
N ALA A 131 -16.22 -11.31 -6.71
CA ALA A 131 -14.90 -11.63 -7.27
C ALA A 131 -14.92 -11.53 -8.80
N LYS A 132 -15.95 -12.07 -9.45
CA LYS A 132 -16.14 -11.97 -10.91
C LYS A 132 -16.31 -10.53 -11.37
N ALA A 133 -17.12 -9.74 -10.67
CA ALA A 133 -17.33 -8.32 -10.94
C ALA A 133 -16.01 -7.53 -10.89
N VAL A 134 -15.21 -7.73 -9.84
CA VAL A 134 -13.90 -7.08 -9.68
C VAL A 134 -12.93 -7.49 -10.80
N GLU A 135 -12.83 -8.80 -11.09
CA GLU A 135 -11.97 -9.33 -12.16
C GLU A 135 -12.32 -8.71 -13.52
N MET A 136 -13.60 -8.72 -13.88
CA MET A 136 -14.08 -8.21 -15.17
C MET A 136 -13.93 -6.70 -15.28
N THR A 137 -14.16 -5.97 -14.19
CA THR A 137 -13.97 -4.50 -14.14
C THR A 137 -12.49 -4.15 -14.31
N ALA A 138 -11.59 -4.79 -13.57
CA ALA A 138 -10.15 -4.56 -13.71
C ALA A 138 -9.66 -4.82 -15.14
N ARG A 139 -10.09 -5.93 -15.75
CA ARG A 139 -9.80 -6.26 -17.14
C ARG A 139 -10.36 -5.21 -18.11
N PHE A 140 -11.59 -4.75 -17.90
CA PHE A 140 -12.20 -3.74 -18.74
C PHE A 140 -11.45 -2.41 -18.67
N VAL A 141 -11.15 -1.91 -17.47
CA VAL A 141 -10.40 -0.67 -17.24
C VAL A 141 -9.00 -0.75 -17.86
N GLY A 142 -8.34 -1.91 -17.77
CA GLY A 142 -7.06 -2.16 -18.43
C GLY A 142 -7.12 -2.05 -19.97
N ASN A 143 -8.28 -2.27 -20.58
CA ASN A 143 -8.46 -2.30 -22.03
C ASN A 143 -9.14 -1.04 -22.62
N VAL A 144 -9.63 -0.10 -21.81
CA VAL A 144 -10.23 1.16 -22.31
C VAL A 144 -9.32 2.36 -22.08
N ALA A 145 -9.45 3.39 -22.90
CA ALA A 145 -8.72 4.64 -22.69
C ALA A 145 -9.38 5.49 -21.58
N ASP A 146 -9.11 5.15 -20.32
CA ASP A 146 -9.65 5.82 -19.13
C ASP A 146 -8.81 7.05 -18.74
N ARG A 147 -8.88 8.12 -19.54
CA ARG A 147 -8.02 9.31 -19.34
C ARG A 147 -8.47 10.19 -18.17
N ASP A 148 -9.75 10.14 -17.84
CA ASP A 148 -10.36 10.92 -16.75
C ASP A 148 -10.48 10.10 -15.45
N ASN A 149 -9.95 8.87 -15.44
CA ASN A 149 -9.97 7.92 -14.32
C ASN A 149 -11.37 7.48 -13.84
N GLU A 150 -12.44 7.72 -14.59
CA GLU A 150 -13.80 7.31 -14.20
C GLU A 150 -13.91 5.79 -14.01
N GLY A 151 -13.25 5.00 -14.87
CA GLY A 151 -13.24 3.55 -14.76
C GLY A 151 -12.41 3.05 -13.57
N PHE A 152 -11.26 3.67 -13.33
CA PHE A 152 -10.38 3.37 -12.21
C PHE A 152 -11.03 3.73 -10.86
N ASP A 153 -11.70 4.88 -10.78
CA ASP A 153 -12.46 5.29 -9.58
C ASP A 153 -13.62 4.32 -9.32
N TYR A 154 -14.35 3.90 -10.35
CA TYR A 154 -15.37 2.85 -10.22
C TYR A 154 -14.78 1.54 -9.67
N LEU A 155 -13.60 1.11 -10.15
CA LEU A 155 -12.94 -0.08 -9.63
C LEU A 155 -12.58 0.05 -8.15
N LYS A 156 -12.12 1.22 -7.70
CA LYS A 156 -11.82 1.48 -6.28
C LYS A 156 -13.07 1.39 -5.42
N ASP A 157 -14.18 2.00 -5.86
CA ASP A 157 -15.46 1.94 -5.15
C ASP A 157 -16.00 0.50 -5.07
N LEU A 158 -15.83 -0.27 -6.16
CA LEU A 158 -16.17 -1.68 -6.18
C LEU A 158 -15.32 -2.49 -5.20
N ILE A 159 -14.00 -2.28 -5.15
CA ILE A 159 -13.12 -2.93 -4.16
C ILE A 159 -13.57 -2.58 -2.74
N GLN A 160 -13.90 -1.32 -2.46
CA GLN A 160 -14.39 -0.90 -1.15
C GLN A 160 -15.71 -1.60 -0.78
N THR A 161 -16.63 -1.74 -1.73
CA THR A 161 -17.88 -2.52 -1.56
C THR A 161 -17.59 -3.98 -1.19
N VAL A 162 -16.62 -4.60 -1.87
CA VAL A 162 -16.18 -5.97 -1.56
C VAL A 162 -15.58 -6.05 -0.16
N ARG A 163 -14.75 -5.08 0.25
CA ARG A 163 -14.16 -5.05 1.59
C ARG A 163 -15.21 -5.00 2.69
N ILE A 164 -16.22 -4.14 2.52
CA ILE A 164 -17.37 -4.03 3.45
C ILE A 164 -18.13 -5.37 3.51
N TYR A 165 -18.43 -5.98 2.36
CA TYR A 165 -19.12 -7.26 2.33
C TYR A 165 -18.29 -8.40 2.94
N MET A 166 -16.97 -8.41 2.73
CA MET A 166 -16.06 -9.41 3.30
C MET A 166 -15.93 -9.27 4.82
N ASP A 167 -16.09 -8.07 5.38
CA ASP A 167 -16.24 -7.92 6.84
C ASP A 167 -17.50 -8.63 7.36
N ALA A 168 -18.63 -8.48 6.66
CA ALA A 168 -19.85 -9.20 7.00
C ALA A 168 -19.69 -10.73 6.88
N VAL A 169 -18.99 -11.21 5.86
CA VAL A 169 -18.64 -12.64 5.72
C VAL A 169 -17.80 -13.10 6.90
N ALA A 170 -16.77 -12.34 7.28
CA ALA A 170 -15.88 -12.71 8.38
C ALA A 170 -16.62 -12.76 9.73
N CYS A 171 -17.59 -11.86 9.95
CA CYS A 171 -18.40 -11.83 11.17
C CYS A 171 -19.46 -12.93 11.26
N ASN A 172 -20.01 -13.40 10.12
CA ASN A 172 -21.26 -14.17 10.10
C ASN A 172 -21.17 -15.54 9.44
N ALA A 173 -20.22 -15.76 8.52
CA ALA A 173 -20.07 -17.05 7.84
C ALA A 173 -19.39 -18.07 8.77
N ASP A 174 -19.67 -19.36 8.55
CA ASP A 174 -18.85 -20.39 9.17
C ASP A 174 -17.41 -20.35 8.61
N PRO A 175 -16.39 -20.78 9.38
CA PRO A 175 -14.98 -20.65 8.98
C PRO A 175 -14.65 -21.29 7.63
N MET A 176 -15.30 -22.39 7.26
CA MET A 176 -15.05 -23.08 5.97
C MET A 176 -15.56 -22.23 4.80
N THR A 177 -16.76 -21.66 4.93
CA THR A 177 -17.32 -20.73 3.96
C THR A 177 -16.47 -19.45 3.87
N GLY A 178 -16.07 -18.89 5.01
CA GLY A 178 -15.21 -17.72 5.08
C GLY A 178 -13.84 -17.92 4.40
N GLU A 179 -13.19 -19.07 4.65
CA GLU A 179 -11.92 -19.43 4.00
C GLU A 179 -12.05 -19.49 2.48
N GLN A 180 -13.10 -20.15 1.98
CA GLN A 180 -13.34 -20.29 0.55
C GLN A 180 -13.63 -18.94 -0.11
N ALA A 181 -14.44 -18.10 0.54
CA ALA A 181 -14.73 -16.74 0.10
C ALA A 181 -13.45 -15.89 0.00
N LEU A 182 -12.64 -15.84 1.06
CA LEU A 182 -11.39 -15.07 1.05
C LEU A 182 -10.40 -15.59 0.00
N ARG A 183 -10.39 -16.91 -0.24
CA ARG A 183 -9.56 -17.51 -1.29
C ARG A 183 -9.97 -17.06 -2.69
N MET A 184 -11.26 -16.89 -2.99
CA MET A 184 -11.73 -16.37 -4.29
C MET A 184 -11.23 -14.93 -4.50
N ILE A 185 -11.35 -14.08 -3.49
CA ILE A 185 -10.85 -12.70 -3.54
C ILE A 185 -9.32 -12.65 -3.69
N THR A 186 -8.61 -13.48 -2.93
CA THR A 186 -7.14 -13.59 -3.02
C THR A 186 -6.69 -14.03 -4.41
N GLN A 187 -7.41 -14.98 -5.03
CA GLN A 187 -7.13 -15.39 -6.39
C GLN A 187 -7.23 -14.18 -7.33
N VAL A 188 -8.35 -13.46 -7.30
CA VAL A 188 -8.56 -12.26 -8.13
C VAL A 188 -7.47 -11.21 -7.92
N ALA A 189 -7.09 -10.93 -6.67
CA ALA A 189 -6.02 -9.99 -6.36
C ALA A 189 -4.67 -10.40 -6.98
N CYS A 190 -4.40 -11.70 -7.11
CA CYS A 190 -3.14 -12.23 -7.66
C CYS A 190 -3.17 -12.41 -9.20
N ASN A 191 -4.27 -12.05 -9.86
CA ASN A 191 -4.44 -12.15 -11.30
C ASN A 191 -3.60 -11.12 -12.06
N GLU A 192 -3.45 -11.33 -13.37
CA GLU A 192 -2.68 -10.45 -14.24
C GLU A 192 -3.24 -9.02 -14.32
N ASP A 193 -4.56 -8.89 -14.21
CA ASP A 193 -5.28 -7.61 -14.24
C ASP A 193 -4.86 -6.66 -13.09
N PHE A 194 -4.34 -7.21 -11.98
CA PHE A 194 -3.92 -6.44 -10.80
C PHE A 194 -2.41 -6.30 -10.63
N ARG A 195 -1.59 -7.05 -11.38
CA ARG A 195 -0.13 -7.06 -11.19
C ARG A 195 0.54 -5.71 -11.49
N LEU A 196 -0.06 -4.92 -12.38
CA LEU A 196 0.40 -3.56 -12.68
C LEU A 196 -0.29 -2.50 -11.79
N ASN A 197 -1.26 -2.89 -10.97
CA ASN A 197 -2.03 -2.04 -10.07
C ASN A 197 -1.79 -2.50 -8.61
N ALA A 198 -0.54 -2.41 -8.18
CA ALA A 198 -0.07 -2.97 -6.91
C ALA A 198 -0.85 -2.47 -5.68
N MET A 199 -1.26 -1.21 -5.68
CA MET A 199 -2.08 -0.64 -4.60
C MET A 199 -3.44 -1.34 -4.51
N GLN A 200 -4.15 -1.49 -5.63
CA GLN A 200 -5.47 -2.13 -5.68
C GLN A 200 -5.37 -3.63 -5.36
N MET A 201 -4.26 -4.29 -5.73
CA MET A 201 -3.97 -5.64 -5.29
C MET A 201 -3.92 -5.73 -3.76
N VAL A 202 -3.18 -4.81 -3.10
CA VAL A 202 -3.06 -4.79 -1.64
C VAL A 202 -4.38 -4.41 -0.96
N GLU A 203 -5.13 -3.45 -1.50
CA GLU A 203 -6.47 -3.11 -1.00
C GLU A 203 -7.41 -4.32 -1.05
N LEU A 204 -7.39 -5.09 -2.13
CA LEU A 204 -8.23 -6.29 -2.25
C LEU A 204 -7.77 -7.40 -1.30
N LEU A 205 -6.46 -7.61 -1.13
CA LEU A 205 -5.89 -8.52 -0.12
C LEU A 205 -6.27 -8.11 1.31
N SER A 206 -6.46 -6.81 1.55
CA SER A 206 -6.88 -6.29 2.86
C SER A 206 -8.29 -6.74 3.28
N CYS A 207 -9.09 -7.34 2.40
CA CYS A 207 -10.30 -8.07 2.80
C CYS A 207 -10.02 -9.15 3.86
N GLY A 208 -8.78 -9.67 3.90
CA GLY A 208 -8.34 -10.61 4.93
C GLY A 208 -8.25 -10.00 6.33
N LEU A 209 -8.13 -8.68 6.49
CA LEU A 209 -7.94 -8.03 7.79
C LEU A 209 -9.10 -8.28 8.75
N SER A 210 -10.36 -8.30 8.26
CA SER A 210 -11.50 -8.64 9.12
C SER A 210 -11.33 -10.04 9.71
N PHE A 211 -10.88 -11.03 8.93
CA PHE A 211 -10.65 -12.41 9.41
C PHE A 211 -9.52 -12.54 10.43
N ALA A 212 -8.64 -11.55 10.54
CA ALA A 212 -7.53 -11.58 11.49
C ALA A 212 -7.97 -11.45 12.96
N GLN A 213 -9.17 -10.90 13.19
CA GLN A 213 -9.74 -10.66 14.52
C GLN A 213 -10.02 -11.95 15.31
N TRP A 214 -10.24 -13.09 14.62
CA TRP A 214 -10.60 -14.36 15.27
C TRP A 214 -9.50 -15.41 15.13
N ASP A 215 -9.23 -16.14 16.22
CA ASP A 215 -8.15 -17.13 16.29
C ASP A 215 -8.26 -18.25 15.25
N ASP A 216 -9.49 -18.66 14.90
CA ASP A 216 -9.76 -19.75 13.96
C ASP A 216 -9.64 -19.33 12.48
N THR A 217 -9.81 -18.04 12.18
CA THR A 217 -9.73 -17.51 10.81
C THR A 217 -8.49 -16.66 10.53
N ARG A 218 -7.72 -16.28 11.55
CA ARG A 218 -6.54 -15.42 11.41
C ARG A 218 -5.51 -15.96 10.41
N MET A 219 -5.29 -17.27 10.40
CA MET A 219 -4.38 -17.90 9.45
C MET A 219 -4.76 -17.66 7.99
N PHE A 220 -6.05 -17.47 7.68
CA PHE A 220 -6.49 -17.23 6.31
C PHE A 220 -5.97 -15.89 5.77
N ALA A 221 -5.90 -14.87 6.63
CA ALA A 221 -5.38 -13.55 6.28
C ALA A 221 -3.86 -13.59 6.02
N TYR A 222 -3.10 -14.31 6.85
CA TYR A 222 -1.68 -14.54 6.62
C TYR A 222 -1.42 -15.35 5.34
N ASP A 223 -2.24 -16.36 5.06
CA ASP A 223 -2.15 -17.13 3.81
C ASP A 223 -2.44 -16.26 2.58
N ALA A 224 -3.42 -15.36 2.65
CA ALA A 224 -3.73 -14.41 1.57
C ALA A 224 -2.55 -13.46 1.31
N LEU A 225 -1.98 -12.87 2.36
CA LEU A 225 -0.79 -12.04 2.30
C LEU A 225 0.40 -12.80 1.66
N ASN A 226 0.70 -14.00 2.14
CA ASN A 226 1.81 -14.81 1.63
C ASN A 226 1.64 -15.17 0.14
N LYS A 227 0.40 -15.47 -0.28
CA LYS A 227 0.07 -15.70 -1.69
C LYS A 227 0.28 -14.45 -2.53
N GLY A 228 -0.13 -13.27 -2.05
CA GLY A 228 0.11 -11.99 -2.72
C GLY A 228 1.60 -11.72 -2.94
N ILE A 229 2.41 -11.88 -1.89
CA ILE A 229 3.88 -11.74 -1.95
C ILE A 229 4.49 -12.71 -2.97
N ALA A 230 4.04 -13.97 -2.96
CA ALA A 230 4.53 -14.97 -3.92
C ALA A 230 4.15 -14.61 -5.37
N ALA A 231 2.91 -14.18 -5.60
CA ALA A 231 2.43 -13.80 -6.94
C ALA A 231 3.20 -12.62 -7.53
N MET A 232 3.47 -11.58 -6.73
CA MET A 232 4.23 -10.42 -7.18
C MET A 232 5.70 -10.77 -7.46
N ARG A 233 6.31 -11.60 -6.61
CA ARG A 233 7.67 -12.10 -6.84
C ARG A 233 7.78 -12.91 -8.13
N ASP A 234 6.82 -13.80 -8.38
CA ASP A 234 6.76 -14.61 -9.60
C ASP A 234 6.56 -13.74 -10.85
N PHE A 235 5.75 -12.68 -10.74
CA PHE A 235 5.56 -11.70 -11.81
C PHE A 235 6.86 -10.98 -12.17
N ALA A 236 7.56 -10.43 -11.18
CA ALA A 236 8.84 -9.76 -11.39
C ALA A 236 9.90 -10.68 -12.01
N ALA A 237 9.98 -11.93 -11.53
CA ALA A 237 10.94 -12.92 -12.03
C ALA A 237 10.71 -13.28 -13.51
N LYS A 238 9.44 -13.46 -13.92
CA LYS A 238 9.08 -13.76 -15.32
C LYS A 238 9.45 -12.61 -16.25
N SER A 239 9.22 -11.37 -15.82
CA SER A 239 9.59 -10.17 -16.59
C SER A 239 11.10 -9.95 -16.70
N GLY A 240 11.91 -10.53 -15.80
CA GLY A 240 13.37 -10.47 -15.84
C GLY A 240 14.06 -11.51 -16.75
N THR A 241 13.36 -12.57 -17.16
CA THR A 241 13.91 -13.68 -17.95
C THR A 241 13.54 -13.63 -19.44
N GLY A 242 12.69 -12.69 -19.84
CA GLY A 242 12.21 -12.49 -21.21
C GLY A 242 13.19 -11.74 -22.11
N SER A 243 14.34 -12.32 -22.43
CA SER A 243 15.13 -11.95 -23.61
C SER A 243 15.99 -13.11 -24.11
N HIS A 244 15.39 -14.29 -24.31
CA HIS A 244 15.88 -15.33 -25.23
C HIS A 244 14.77 -16.35 -25.50
N SER A 245 13.82 -15.98 -26.33
CA SER A 245 13.05 -16.95 -27.11
C SER A 245 13.08 -16.49 -28.55
N ASP A 246 14.20 -16.74 -29.23
CA ASP A 246 14.21 -16.81 -30.68
C ASP A 246 13.37 -18.03 -31.05
N ASP A 247 12.15 -17.74 -31.50
CA ASP A 247 11.38 -18.61 -32.35
C ASP A 247 12.24 -18.99 -33.57
N ASN A 248 12.64 -20.26 -33.64
CA ASN A 248 12.98 -20.89 -34.90
C ASN A 248 12.39 -22.29 -34.89
N GLY A 249 11.14 -22.35 -35.34
CA GLY A 249 10.53 -23.57 -35.81
C GLY A 249 11.40 -24.27 -36.86
N ALA A 250 11.85 -25.48 -36.53
CA ALA A 250 12.21 -26.49 -37.52
C ALA A 250 11.74 -27.84 -36.99
N GLY A 251 10.63 -28.33 -37.54
CA GLY A 251 10.10 -29.64 -37.21
C GLY A 251 11.05 -30.76 -37.60
N ASN A 252 11.10 -31.81 -36.79
CA ASN A 252 11.13 -33.16 -37.34
C ASN A 252 10.53 -34.18 -36.36
N THR A 253 9.66 -34.99 -36.94
CA THR A 253 8.96 -36.14 -36.38
C THR A 253 9.87 -37.32 -35.99
N SER A 254 9.43 -38.00 -34.92
CA SER A 254 9.40 -39.47 -34.75
C SER A 254 10.55 -40.23 -34.04
N THR A 255 10.10 -41.02 -33.07
CA THR A 255 10.43 -42.44 -32.74
C THR A 255 11.55 -42.82 -31.77
N GLN A 256 11.09 -43.47 -30.68
CA GLN A 256 11.56 -44.72 -30.04
C GLN A 256 12.84 -44.76 -29.18
N ALA A 257 12.60 -44.94 -27.86
CA ALA A 257 13.05 -46.03 -26.98
C ALA A 257 14.49 -46.61 -27.10
N ARG A 258 15.27 -46.53 -26.01
CA ARG A 258 15.62 -47.65 -25.09
C ARG A 258 16.75 -47.31 -24.12
N ASP A 259 16.70 -48.00 -22.98
CA ASP A 259 17.69 -48.22 -21.93
C ASP A 259 19.16 -48.27 -22.39
N THR A 260 20.12 -47.93 -21.52
CA THR A 260 20.88 -48.91 -20.69
C THR A 260 21.97 -48.21 -19.85
N ILE A 261 22.08 -48.68 -18.62
CA ILE A 261 23.14 -48.48 -17.62
C ILE A 261 24.51 -49.00 -18.12
N THR A 262 25.61 -48.33 -17.76
CA THR A 262 26.92 -48.87 -17.28
C THR A 262 27.91 -47.69 -17.28
N ASP A 263 28.37 -47.15 -16.16
CA ASP A 263 29.19 -47.71 -15.08
C ASP A 263 30.69 -47.82 -15.43
N SER A 264 31.47 -47.26 -14.50
CA SER A 264 32.85 -47.59 -14.11
C SER A 264 34.07 -46.93 -14.77
N ASN A 265 34.77 -46.24 -13.86
CA ASN A 265 36.21 -46.29 -13.57
C ASN A 265 37.16 -45.47 -14.45
N ALA A 266 37.77 -44.43 -13.85
CA ALA A 266 39.05 -44.46 -13.11
C ALA A 266 40.21 -44.22 -14.10
N THR A 267 41.22 -43.41 -13.84
CA THR A 267 42.08 -43.35 -12.66
C THR A 267 43.07 -42.19 -12.89
N ASP A 268 43.55 -41.61 -11.79
CA ASP A 268 44.95 -41.19 -11.58
C ASP A 268 45.44 -39.96 -12.38
N GLY A 269 45.70 -38.82 -11.72
CA GLY A 269 47.03 -38.52 -11.17
C GLY A 269 47.89 -37.89 -12.29
N THR A 270 48.38 -36.66 -12.23
CA THR A 270 49.31 -36.15 -11.22
C THR A 270 49.65 -34.69 -11.59
N LYS A 271 49.95 -33.90 -10.54
CA LYS A 271 50.65 -32.60 -10.47
C LYS A 271 51.43 -32.09 -11.69
N GLY A 272 51.38 -30.77 -11.87
CA GLY A 272 52.44 -29.99 -12.52
C GLY A 272 52.18 -28.49 -12.48
N GLU A 273 52.68 -27.82 -11.43
CA GLU A 273 52.87 -26.36 -11.41
C GLU A 273 53.89 -25.96 -12.48
N ASN A 274 53.61 -24.91 -13.27
CA ASN A 274 54.54 -23.78 -13.37
C ASN A 274 53.95 -22.59 -14.17
N THR A 275 54.04 -21.45 -13.50
CA THR A 275 54.11 -20.07 -13.98
C THR A 275 54.92 -19.87 -15.27
N THR A 276 54.43 -19.00 -16.17
CA THR A 276 55.23 -17.92 -16.80
C THR A 276 54.35 -16.79 -17.33
N ASN A 277 54.84 -15.57 -17.09
CA ASN A 277 54.24 -14.29 -17.41
C ASN A 277 54.38 -13.87 -18.89
N SER A 278 53.41 -13.05 -19.30
CA SER A 278 53.53 -11.77 -20.05
C SER A 278 54.14 -11.73 -21.46
N SER A 279 53.28 -11.36 -22.42
CA SER A 279 53.42 -10.31 -23.47
C SER A 279 52.33 -10.59 -24.52
N ALA A 280 51.70 -9.68 -25.23
CA ALA A 280 51.52 -8.24 -25.20
C ALA A 280 50.38 -7.96 -26.22
N HIS A 281 49.52 -6.98 -25.92
CA HIS A 281 48.79 -6.09 -26.85
C HIS A 281 48.02 -6.70 -28.03
N ASP A 282 46.68 -6.59 -28.01
CA ASP A 282 45.95 -5.80 -29.02
C ASP A 282 44.43 -5.80 -28.76
N GLY A 283 43.81 -4.63 -28.93
CA GLY A 283 42.40 -4.53 -29.33
C GLY A 283 41.35 -4.39 -28.23
N ASN A 284 41.39 -3.26 -27.52
CA ASN A 284 40.31 -2.75 -26.68
C ASN A 284 38.99 -2.63 -27.46
N GLY A 285 37.97 -3.34 -27.01
CA GLY A 285 36.58 -3.25 -27.45
C GLY A 285 35.68 -3.85 -26.38
N SER A 286 35.85 -3.37 -25.14
CA SER A 286 35.01 -3.77 -24.02
C SER A 286 33.56 -3.45 -24.37
N ALA A 287 32.73 -4.48 -24.25
CA ALA A 287 31.28 -4.37 -24.17
C ALA A 287 30.92 -3.20 -23.26
N ALA A 288 30.00 -2.37 -23.74
CA ALA A 288 29.44 -1.27 -22.98
C ALA A 288 28.93 -1.82 -21.65
N ASP A 289 29.53 -1.29 -20.60
CA ASP A 289 29.18 -1.47 -19.21
C ASP A 289 27.73 -1.01 -19.01
N ASP A 290 26.91 -1.87 -18.43
CA ASP A 290 25.48 -1.72 -18.13
C ASP A 290 25.29 -0.68 -17.01
N SER A 291 25.67 0.56 -17.29
CA SER A 291 25.87 1.65 -16.33
C SER A 291 24.85 2.78 -16.56
N SER A 292 23.56 2.43 -16.52
CA SER A 292 22.48 3.39 -16.21
C SER A 292 21.19 2.65 -15.79
N ALA A 293 21.28 1.80 -14.76
CA ALA A 293 20.07 1.33 -14.10
C ALA A 293 19.44 2.52 -13.36
N LEU A 294 18.26 2.96 -13.82
CA LEU A 294 17.47 4.00 -13.17
C LEU A 294 17.15 3.61 -11.73
N SER A 295 17.12 4.58 -10.82
CA SER A 295 16.68 4.38 -9.45
C SER A 295 15.18 4.01 -9.39
N PRO A 296 14.70 3.39 -8.29
CA PRO A 296 13.27 3.15 -8.08
C PRO A 296 12.40 4.42 -8.21
N GLU A 297 12.92 5.56 -7.75
CA GLU A 297 12.25 6.86 -7.83
C GLU A 297 12.18 7.35 -9.28
N GLU A 298 13.28 7.29 -10.03
CA GLU A 298 13.31 7.66 -11.45
C GLU A 298 12.37 6.79 -12.30
N LEU A 299 12.28 5.50 -11.97
CA LEU A 299 11.34 4.57 -12.62
C LEU A 299 9.88 4.91 -12.28
N ASN A 300 9.61 5.32 -11.04
CA ASN A 300 8.27 5.72 -10.62
C ASN A 300 7.85 7.04 -11.28
N ASP A 301 8.74 8.03 -11.34
CA ASP A 301 8.49 9.32 -12.00
C ASP A 301 8.22 9.13 -13.50
N LEU A 302 8.99 8.28 -14.17
CA LEU A 302 8.75 7.94 -15.58
C LEU A 302 7.43 7.19 -15.79
N ALA A 303 7.07 6.29 -14.86
CA ALA A 303 5.78 5.60 -14.91
C ALA A 303 4.62 6.59 -14.75
N MET A 304 4.75 7.60 -13.90
CA MET A 304 3.74 8.64 -13.70
C MET A 304 3.62 9.58 -14.90
N LEU A 305 4.73 9.86 -15.59
CA LEU A 305 4.73 10.74 -16.77
C LEU A 305 4.11 10.05 -18.00
N ASP A 306 4.64 8.89 -18.37
CA ASP A 306 4.11 8.09 -19.49
C ASP A 306 4.62 6.63 -19.37
N PRO A 307 3.75 5.69 -18.93
CA PRO A 307 4.09 4.28 -18.82
C PRO A 307 4.61 3.64 -20.12
N SER A 308 4.28 4.21 -21.29
CA SER A 308 4.76 3.70 -22.59
C SER A 308 6.26 3.91 -22.82
N LEU A 309 6.89 4.78 -22.03
CA LEU A 309 8.34 5.00 -22.03
C LEU A 309 9.11 3.90 -21.31
N LEU A 310 8.42 3.03 -20.56
CA LEU A 310 9.02 1.96 -19.79
C LEU A 310 8.95 0.64 -20.56
N SER A 311 10.06 -0.11 -20.52
CA SER A 311 10.04 -1.51 -20.93
C SER A 311 9.15 -2.34 -20.01
N GLN A 312 8.68 -3.48 -20.50
CA GLN A 312 7.88 -4.42 -19.68
C GLN A 312 8.60 -4.84 -18.38
N ARG A 313 9.93 -4.95 -18.42
CA ARG A 313 10.76 -5.22 -17.24
C ARG A 313 10.74 -4.06 -16.24
N GLN A 314 10.84 -2.82 -16.71
CA GLN A 314 10.80 -1.63 -15.88
C GLN A 314 9.41 -1.45 -15.26
N LEU A 315 8.33 -1.65 -16.02
CA LEU A 315 6.96 -1.64 -15.49
C LEU A 315 6.77 -2.67 -14.39
N ALA A 316 7.26 -3.90 -14.60
CA ALA A 316 7.19 -4.95 -13.58
C ALA A 316 8.00 -4.59 -12.32
N GLN A 317 9.15 -3.95 -12.48
CA GLN A 317 9.97 -3.48 -11.36
C GLN A 317 9.29 -2.35 -10.59
N THR A 318 8.70 -1.37 -11.28
CA THR A 318 7.93 -0.29 -10.62
C THR A 318 6.75 -0.85 -9.85
N ALA A 319 5.97 -1.76 -10.46
CA ALA A 319 4.84 -2.40 -9.79
C ALA A 319 5.27 -3.24 -8.57
N GLN A 320 6.40 -3.97 -8.68
CA GLN A 320 6.96 -4.70 -7.54
C GLN A 320 7.37 -3.75 -6.42
N ASN A 321 8.07 -2.65 -6.73
CA ASN A 321 8.46 -1.66 -5.73
C ASN A 321 7.23 -1.07 -5.03
N GLN A 322 6.20 -0.68 -5.79
CA GLN A 322 4.94 -0.17 -5.22
C GLN A 322 4.27 -1.20 -4.31
N PHE A 323 4.24 -2.47 -4.75
CA PHE A 323 3.71 -3.57 -3.93
C PHE A 323 4.51 -3.75 -2.63
N ASP A 324 5.83 -3.75 -2.70
CA ASP A 324 6.72 -3.95 -1.55
C ASP A 324 6.57 -2.84 -0.50
N HIS A 325 6.20 -1.63 -0.90
CA HIS A 325 5.81 -0.56 0.03
C HIS A 325 4.40 -0.79 0.58
N ALA A 326 3.41 -0.95 -0.30
CA ALA A 326 2.00 -1.08 0.11
C ALA A 326 1.75 -2.29 1.01
N VAL A 327 2.43 -3.41 0.78
CA VAL A 327 2.27 -4.64 1.55
C VAL A 327 2.76 -4.48 3.00
N GLN A 328 3.62 -3.51 3.30
CA GLN A 328 4.05 -3.22 4.67
C GLN A 328 2.87 -2.73 5.51
N PHE A 329 1.99 -1.91 4.95
CA PHE A 329 0.76 -1.48 5.61
C PHE A 329 -0.15 -2.68 5.94
N LEU A 330 -0.32 -3.60 4.99
CA LEU A 330 -1.10 -4.81 5.21
C LEU A 330 -0.48 -5.70 6.28
N ARG A 331 0.86 -5.85 6.30
CA ARG A 331 1.58 -6.63 7.31
C ARG A 331 1.41 -6.03 8.70
N HIS A 332 1.59 -4.72 8.82
CA HIS A 332 1.41 -4.02 10.08
C HIS A 332 -0.01 -4.18 10.61
N ASP A 333 -1.02 -3.87 9.79
CA ASP A 333 -2.42 -3.97 10.19
C ASP A 333 -2.79 -5.40 10.58
N LEU A 334 -2.25 -6.39 9.86
CA LEU A 334 -2.47 -7.78 10.18
C LEU A 334 -1.93 -8.15 11.58
N MET A 335 -0.73 -7.70 11.94
CA MET A 335 -0.17 -7.90 13.29
C MET A 335 -1.03 -7.18 14.35
N ARG A 336 -1.39 -5.92 14.09
CA ARG A 336 -2.18 -5.09 15.01
C ARG A 336 -3.55 -5.71 15.29
N ILE A 337 -4.28 -6.08 14.25
CA ILE A 337 -5.63 -6.64 14.33
C ILE A 337 -5.62 -8.07 14.90
N SER A 338 -4.53 -8.81 14.67
CA SER A 338 -4.31 -10.13 15.29
C SER A 338 -4.05 -10.07 16.80
N GLY A 339 -3.85 -8.88 17.38
CA GLY A 339 -3.52 -8.69 18.79
C GLY A 339 -2.03 -8.79 19.10
N ASP A 340 -1.16 -8.81 18.09
CA ASP A 340 0.30 -8.85 18.24
C ASP A 340 0.90 -7.42 18.33
N SER A 341 0.37 -6.58 19.23
CA SER A 341 0.70 -5.14 19.32
C SER A 341 2.20 -4.86 19.48
N ASP A 342 2.92 -5.67 20.26
CA ASP A 342 4.37 -5.52 20.47
C ASP A 342 5.18 -5.81 19.21
N GLU A 343 4.72 -6.74 18.37
CA GLU A 343 5.36 -7.02 17.08
C GLU A 343 5.02 -5.93 16.07
N ALA A 344 3.77 -5.45 16.06
CA ALA A 344 3.35 -4.32 15.24
C ALA A 344 4.15 -3.05 15.56
N ASP A 345 4.32 -2.71 16.84
CA ASP A 345 5.12 -1.54 17.28
C ASP A 345 6.61 -1.70 16.90
N ARG A 346 7.17 -2.92 17.02
CA ARG A 346 8.54 -3.21 16.56
C ARG A 346 8.64 -3.07 15.04
N PHE A 347 7.65 -3.55 14.30
CA PHE A 347 7.60 -3.43 12.85
C PHE A 347 7.60 -1.97 12.41
N LEU A 348 6.80 -1.10 13.02
CA LEU A 348 6.81 0.33 12.70
C LEU A 348 8.18 0.96 12.93
N ARG A 349 8.79 0.70 14.09
CA ARG A 349 10.13 1.20 14.42
C ARG A 349 11.20 0.72 13.46
N ASP A 350 11.16 -0.56 13.07
CA ASP A 350 12.17 -1.17 12.21
C ASP A 350 12.02 -0.75 10.73
N ASN A 351 10.91 -0.12 10.36
CA ASN A 351 10.64 0.42 9.02
C ASN A 351 10.47 1.96 9.06
N HIS A 352 11.21 2.64 9.94
CA HIS A 352 11.11 4.08 10.20
C HIS A 352 11.47 4.97 9.01
N THR A 353 12.12 4.44 7.98
CA THR A 353 12.42 5.20 6.75
C THR A 353 11.20 5.39 5.86
N SER A 354 10.07 4.72 6.16
CA SER A 354 8.79 4.98 5.54
C SER A 354 8.04 6.02 6.36
N GLU A 355 7.79 7.20 5.78
CA GLU A 355 7.05 8.32 6.38
C GLU A 355 5.79 7.88 7.16
N PRO A 356 4.80 7.21 6.53
CA PRO A 356 3.59 6.80 7.24
C PRO A 356 3.83 5.80 8.38
N LEU A 357 4.83 4.92 8.28
CA LEU A 357 5.14 3.95 9.34
C LEU A 357 5.84 4.63 10.53
N ALA A 358 6.72 5.59 10.26
CA ALA A 358 7.39 6.38 11.29
C ALA A 358 6.40 7.25 12.05
N ASP A 359 5.50 7.93 11.34
CA ASP A 359 4.46 8.76 11.93
C ASP A 359 3.56 7.94 12.86
N ALA A 360 3.14 6.75 12.40
CA ALA A 360 2.36 5.83 13.20
C ALA A 360 3.10 5.40 14.48
N TYR A 361 4.42 5.18 14.42
CA TYR A 361 5.20 4.84 15.61
C TYR A 361 5.35 6.03 16.57
N ALA A 362 5.58 7.24 16.03
CA ALA A 362 5.63 8.46 16.82
C ALA A 362 4.30 8.66 17.58
N ALA A 363 3.17 8.52 16.88
CA ALA A 363 1.84 8.57 17.48
C ALA A 363 1.65 7.53 18.58
N ARG A 364 2.14 6.28 18.39
CA ARG A 364 2.13 5.25 19.45
C ARG A 364 2.89 5.67 20.69
N LEU A 365 4.08 6.25 20.54
CA LEU A 365 4.88 6.70 21.67
C LEU A 365 4.25 7.90 22.38
N ILE A 366 3.65 8.83 21.63
CA ILE A 366 2.89 9.97 22.17
C ILE A 366 1.68 9.49 22.96
N ALA A 367 0.84 8.61 22.39
CA ALA A 367 -0.34 8.05 23.05
C ALA A 367 0.01 7.31 24.35
N ALA A 368 1.17 6.64 24.38
CA ALA A 368 1.68 5.93 25.55
C ALA A 368 2.47 6.82 26.53
N GLU A 369 2.58 8.13 26.28
CA GLU A 369 3.40 9.09 27.03
C GLU A 369 4.88 8.64 27.19
N ARG A 370 5.42 7.92 26.21
CA ARG A 370 6.80 7.40 26.19
C ARG A 370 7.77 8.42 25.60
N TRP A 371 7.79 9.63 26.16
CA TRP A 371 8.53 10.79 25.63
C TRP A 371 10.04 10.56 25.45
N GLN A 372 10.68 9.79 26.34
CA GLN A 372 12.10 9.46 26.18
C GLN A 372 12.37 8.54 25.00
N ASP A 373 11.47 7.59 24.75
CA ASP A 373 11.57 6.70 23.60
C ASP A 373 11.25 7.45 22.31
N LEU A 374 10.31 8.40 22.36
CA LEU A 374 9.99 9.29 21.24
C LEU A 374 11.23 10.10 20.84
N LEU A 375 11.92 10.72 21.81
CA LEU A 375 13.14 11.48 21.52
C LEU A 375 14.23 10.61 20.87
N ASN A 376 14.45 9.39 21.40
CA ASN A 376 15.39 8.44 20.81
C ASN A 376 14.98 8.00 19.39
N PHE A 377 13.67 7.98 19.12
CA PHE A 377 13.14 7.63 17.82
C PHE A 377 13.26 8.78 16.82
N VAL A 378 13.04 10.03 17.23
CA VAL A 378 13.31 11.20 16.37
C VAL A 378 14.78 11.22 15.96
N ASP A 379 15.71 10.99 16.90
CA ASP A 379 17.14 10.87 16.60
C ASP A 379 17.45 9.75 15.59
N LEU A 380 16.67 8.65 15.62
CA LEU A 380 16.81 7.54 14.68
C LEU A 380 16.35 7.93 13.27
N VAL A 381 15.19 8.60 13.16
CA VAL A 381 14.62 9.06 11.88
C VAL A 381 15.53 10.09 11.23
N GLU A 382 15.91 11.15 11.94
CA GLU A 382 16.78 12.20 11.40
C GLU A 382 18.15 11.66 10.96
N ARG A 383 18.68 10.65 11.66
CA ARG A 383 19.96 10.02 11.30
C ARG A 383 19.88 9.23 9.99
N ASP A 384 18.83 8.43 9.84
CA ASP A 384 18.72 7.47 8.73
C ASP A 384 17.98 8.05 7.52
N ALA A 385 17.12 9.04 7.73
CA ALA A 385 16.30 9.72 6.72
C ALA A 385 16.12 11.22 7.08
N PRO A 386 17.17 12.06 6.92
CA PRO A 386 17.19 13.45 7.42
C PRO A 386 16.19 14.41 6.77
N ASN A 387 15.63 14.06 5.60
CA ASN A 387 14.65 14.89 4.88
C ASN A 387 13.25 14.25 4.89
N GLN A 388 13.01 13.31 5.79
CA GLN A 388 11.74 12.61 5.89
C GLN A 388 10.67 13.55 6.42
N THR A 389 9.51 13.61 5.77
CA THR A 389 8.40 14.45 6.19
C THR A 389 7.41 13.69 7.07
N THR A 390 6.56 14.43 7.80
CA THR A 390 5.43 13.84 8.54
C THR A 390 4.16 13.95 7.69
N VAL A 391 3.67 12.83 7.18
CA VAL A 391 2.51 12.76 6.27
C VAL A 391 1.17 12.54 6.98
N MET A 392 1.19 11.98 8.19
CA MET A 392 -0.01 11.71 8.99
C MET A 392 -0.30 12.78 10.05
N PHE A 393 0.62 13.71 10.24
CA PHE A 393 0.44 14.85 11.12
C PHE A 393 0.23 16.11 10.26
N PRO A 394 -0.83 16.89 10.51
CA PRO A 394 -1.09 18.10 9.74
C PRO A 394 -0.07 19.19 10.06
N GLU A 395 0.25 20.04 9.08
CA GLU A 395 1.22 21.13 9.21
C GLU A 395 0.85 22.10 10.35
N GLU A 396 -0.43 22.24 10.68
CA GLU A 396 -0.87 23.06 11.80
C GLU A 396 -0.49 22.50 13.18
N VAL A 397 -0.32 21.17 13.29
CA VAL A 397 0.09 20.48 14.52
C VAL A 397 1.60 20.28 14.57
N VAL A 398 2.25 20.07 13.42
CA VAL A 398 3.70 19.88 13.31
C VAL A 398 4.33 20.83 12.27
N PRO A 399 4.36 22.15 12.51
CA PRO A 399 4.87 23.11 11.54
C PRO A 399 6.37 22.94 11.23
N TYR A 400 7.13 22.28 12.12
CA TYR A 400 8.52 21.89 11.93
C TYR A 400 8.71 20.38 11.85
N GLU A 401 7.67 19.64 11.45
CA GLU A 401 7.69 18.19 11.26
C GLU A 401 8.28 17.47 12.48
N TRP A 402 9.34 16.68 12.28
CA TRP A 402 10.04 15.93 13.33
C TRP A 402 10.64 16.81 14.43
N GLU A 403 11.02 18.06 14.14
CA GLU A 403 11.51 18.96 15.19
C GLU A 403 10.39 19.44 16.12
N THR A 404 9.15 19.59 15.64
CA THR A 404 8.01 19.88 16.53
C THR A 404 7.76 18.70 17.47
N ILE A 405 7.84 17.47 16.96
CA ILE A 405 7.72 16.25 17.77
C ILE A 405 8.85 16.18 18.81
N ARG A 406 10.08 16.56 18.44
CA ARG A 406 11.23 16.67 19.34
C ARG A 406 10.99 17.72 20.44
N GLU A 407 10.50 18.90 20.07
CA GLU A 407 10.16 19.99 20.99
C GLU A 407 9.20 19.49 22.07
N ALA A 408 8.09 18.87 21.68
CA ALA A 408 7.14 18.28 22.62
C ALA A 408 7.77 17.21 23.52
N ALA A 409 8.60 16.32 22.98
CA ALA A 409 9.30 15.33 23.80
C ALA A 409 10.19 15.98 24.87
N LEU A 410 10.90 17.06 24.53
CA LEU A 410 11.74 17.80 25.48
C LEU A 410 10.90 18.57 26.51
N GLU A 411 9.79 19.19 26.11
CA GLU A 411 8.83 19.86 26.99
C GLU A 411 8.27 18.88 28.03
N ALA A 412 7.83 17.70 27.59
CA ALA A 412 7.27 16.67 28.47
C ALA A 412 8.31 16.12 29.46
N LEU A 413 9.58 16.03 29.06
CA LEU A 413 10.69 15.59 29.89
C LEU A 413 11.26 16.69 30.80
N GLY A 414 10.86 17.95 30.62
CA GLY A 414 11.38 19.11 31.37
C GLY A 414 12.85 19.39 31.09
N ARG A 415 13.28 19.23 29.83
CA ARG A 415 14.68 19.46 29.40
C ARG A 415 14.88 20.89 28.89
N ASP A 416 14.75 21.85 29.79
CA ASP A 416 14.79 23.28 29.49
C ASP A 416 16.09 23.71 28.76
N ASP A 417 17.24 23.17 29.16
CA ASP A 417 18.53 23.49 28.52
C ASP A 417 18.58 23.03 27.05
N ASP A 418 18.02 21.85 26.75
CA ASP A 418 17.95 21.30 25.39
C ASP A 418 16.98 22.13 24.52
N LEU A 419 15.84 22.56 25.09
CA LEU A 419 14.87 23.46 24.43
C LEU A 419 15.49 24.83 24.12
N VAL A 420 16.23 25.41 25.08
CA VAL A 420 16.93 26.68 24.88
C VAL A 420 17.94 26.56 23.74
N ALA A 421 18.71 25.47 23.69
CA ALA A 421 19.65 25.22 22.60
C ALA A 421 18.95 25.10 21.24
N MET A 422 17.85 24.35 21.18
CA MET A 422 17.04 24.20 19.96
C MET A 422 16.53 25.55 19.43
N TYR A 423 15.91 26.39 20.25
CA TYR A 423 15.43 27.70 19.76
C TYR A 423 16.58 28.66 19.40
N GLN A 424 17.73 28.55 20.06
CA GLN A 424 18.91 29.32 19.66
C GLN A 424 19.38 28.94 18.26
N GLU A 425 19.43 27.64 17.95
CA GLU A 425 19.78 27.12 16.62
C GLU A 425 18.77 27.57 15.55
N ARG A 426 17.46 27.49 15.83
CA ARG A 426 16.42 27.97 14.90
C ARG A 426 16.55 29.46 14.58
N LEU A 427 16.90 30.30 15.56
CA LEU A 427 17.06 31.74 15.37
C LEU A 427 18.34 32.13 14.61
N ASP A 428 19.30 31.21 14.49
CA ASP A 428 20.47 31.40 13.63
C ASP A 428 20.10 31.20 12.14
N ASP A 429 18.97 30.53 11.83
CA ASP A 429 18.42 30.48 10.47
C ASP A 429 17.79 31.82 10.09
N THR A 430 18.37 32.47 9.08
CA THR A 430 18.03 33.85 8.71
C THR A 430 16.68 33.97 7.97
N TYR A 431 16.03 32.85 7.62
CA TYR A 431 14.80 32.83 6.81
C TYR A 431 13.64 32.07 7.45
N ASP A 432 13.64 31.84 8.76
CA ASP A 432 12.52 31.21 9.45
C ASP A 432 11.28 32.14 9.52
N PRO A 433 10.15 31.78 8.89
CA PRO A 433 8.92 32.58 8.93
C PRO A 433 8.33 32.73 10.35
N SER A 434 8.73 31.91 11.32
CA SER A 434 8.29 31.97 12.71
C SER A 434 9.29 32.64 13.67
N THR A 435 10.30 33.34 13.16
CA THR A 435 11.35 34.00 13.97
C THR A 435 10.81 34.72 15.22
N GLU A 436 9.69 35.45 15.10
CA GLU A 436 9.06 36.15 16.24
C GLU A 436 8.51 35.18 17.32
N LEU A 437 7.90 34.07 16.90
CA LEU A 437 7.40 33.02 17.79
C LEU A 437 8.56 32.32 18.50
N ASN A 438 9.60 31.93 17.76
CA ASN A 438 10.80 31.28 18.32
C ASN A 438 11.53 32.19 19.33
N HIS A 439 11.62 33.50 19.07
CA HIS A 439 12.10 34.46 20.06
C HIS A 439 11.25 34.50 21.33
N MET A 440 9.92 34.50 21.19
CA MET A 440 9.01 34.50 22.34
C MET A 440 9.16 33.22 23.17
N LYS A 441 9.20 32.04 22.53
CA LYS A 441 9.40 30.75 23.20
C LYS A 441 10.74 30.72 23.94
N LEU A 442 11.84 31.11 23.28
CA LEU A 442 13.16 31.18 23.90
C LEU A 442 13.18 32.07 25.15
N GLN A 443 12.57 33.26 25.09
CA GLN A 443 12.48 34.16 26.25
C GLN A 443 11.71 33.53 27.41
N ALA A 444 10.65 32.79 27.12
CA ALA A 444 9.84 32.15 28.14
C ALA A 444 10.55 30.98 28.83
N TRP A 445 11.42 30.25 28.13
CA TRP A 445 12.30 29.22 28.70
C TRP A 445 13.47 29.81 29.49
N LEU A 446 14.06 30.92 29.03
CA LEU A 446 15.11 31.64 29.77
C LEU A 446 14.61 32.34 31.05
N HIS A 447 13.33 32.71 31.09
CA HIS A 447 12.72 33.44 32.20
C HIS A 447 11.45 32.76 32.73
N PRO A 448 11.60 31.67 33.51
CA PRO A 448 10.48 30.84 33.96
C PRO A 448 9.38 31.53 34.80
N GLY A 449 9.62 32.72 35.32
CA GLY A 449 8.79 33.37 36.33
C GLY A 449 7.98 34.59 35.87
N ALA A 450 7.97 34.92 34.58
CA ALA A 450 7.27 36.12 34.09
C ALA A 450 5.77 35.92 33.78
N GLY A 451 5.27 34.67 33.83
CA GLY A 451 3.88 34.31 33.50
C GLY A 451 3.02 33.78 34.65
N ASP A 452 3.60 33.30 35.75
CA ASP A 452 2.90 32.66 36.88
C ASP A 452 2.80 33.56 38.12
N ALA A 453 2.54 34.86 37.94
CA ALA A 453 2.34 35.78 39.06
C ALA A 453 0.85 35.86 39.46
N ASP A 454 0.54 35.20 40.58
CA ASP A 454 -0.51 35.48 41.57
C ASP A 454 -2.00 35.26 41.20
N ASP A 455 -2.50 34.03 41.43
CA ASP A 455 -3.86 33.81 41.96
C ASP A 455 -3.81 33.31 43.42
N ASP A 456 -3.09 34.05 44.27
CA ASP A 456 -3.23 33.93 45.72
C ASP A 456 -3.88 35.21 46.27
N SER A 457 -5.17 35.37 45.96
CA SER A 457 -6.00 36.35 46.66
C SER A 457 -6.26 35.85 48.08
N PRO A 458 -5.91 36.61 49.14
CA PRO A 458 -6.17 36.18 50.50
C PRO A 458 -7.67 36.12 50.73
N ARG A 459 -8.17 34.93 51.11
CA ARG A 459 -9.54 34.76 51.61
C ARG A 459 -9.76 35.73 52.77
N SER A 460 -10.53 36.80 52.50
CA SER A 460 -11.00 37.69 53.55
C SER A 460 -12.10 36.97 54.32
N ASP A 461 -11.87 36.71 55.60
CA ASP A 461 -12.93 36.40 56.56
C ASP A 461 -13.99 37.52 56.54
N ARG A 462 -15.21 37.16 56.16
CA ARG A 462 -16.47 37.73 56.68
C ARG A 462 -17.68 36.88 56.37
#